data_AF-A0A2E6XZN7-F1
#
_entry.id   AF-A0A2E6XZN7-F1
#
_cell.length_a   1.000
_cell.length_b   1.000
_cell.length_c   1.000
_cell.angle_alpha   90.00
_cell.angle_beta   90.00
_cell.angle_gamma   90.00
#
_symmetry.space_group_name_H-M   'P 1'
#
loop_
_entity.id
_entity.type
_entity.pdbx_description
1 polymer ?
#
loop_
_entity_poly.entity_id
_entity_poly.type
_entity_poly.pdbx_seq_one_letter_code
_entity_poly.pdbx_strand_id
1 'polypeptide(L)'
;MGLLKRMDERARLMGEMMRTVGATEGMPESLSLEASLRRAAGNCLSCTRPQECSQWLEDNAEGAERAPGYCPNADLFADWRRRASRRVPFQI
;
A
#
# COMPACT_ATOMS: atom_id res chain seq x y z
N MET A 1 -6.90 23.75 4.45
CA MET A 1 -5.68 22.91 4.56
C MET A 1 -4.88 22.96 3.28
N GLY A 2 -3.56 23.18 3.37
CA GLY A 2 -2.67 23.26 2.20
C GLY A 2 -2.40 21.91 1.54
N LEU A 3 -2.02 21.95 0.26
CA LEU A 3 -1.76 20.79 -0.60
C LEU A 3 -0.71 19.83 -0.01
N LEU A 4 0.39 20.38 0.52
CA LEU A 4 1.48 19.58 1.08
C LEU A 4 1.01 18.69 2.24
N LYS A 5 0.21 19.23 3.18
CA LYS A 5 -0.33 18.44 4.31
C LYS A 5 -1.18 17.25 3.84
N ARG A 6 -1.96 17.43 2.77
CA ARG A 6 -2.76 16.34 2.19
C ARG A 6 -1.86 15.26 1.59
N MET A 7 -0.78 15.65 0.93
CA MET A 7 0.18 14.70 0.35
C MET A 7 0.88 13.90 1.45
N ASP A 8 1.31 14.55 2.53
CA ASP A 8 1.96 13.88 3.66
C ASP A 8 1.03 12.88 4.36
N GLU A 9 -0.22 13.27 4.61
CA GLU A 9 -1.25 12.39 5.17
C GLU A 9 -1.47 11.15 4.29
N ARG A 10 -1.55 11.35 2.97
CA ARG A 10 -1.73 10.26 1.99
C ARG A 10 -0.54 9.33 1.91
N ALA A 11 0.67 9.88 1.95
CA ALA A 11 1.89 9.09 1.96
C ALA A 11 1.95 8.22 3.23
N ARG A 12 1.58 8.76 4.40
CA ARG A 12 1.50 8.01 5.66
C ARG A 12 0.51 6.84 5.56
N LEU A 13 -0.74 7.12 5.17
CA LEU A 13 -1.79 6.11 5.03
C LEU A 13 -1.42 5.02 4.03
N MET A 14 -0.84 5.38 2.88
CA MET A 14 -0.39 4.41 1.88
C MET A 14 0.72 3.52 2.44
N GLY A 15 1.69 4.10 3.15
CA GLY A 15 2.78 3.37 3.78
C GLY A 15 2.29 2.36 4.83
N GLU A 16 1.36 2.77 5.68
CA GLU A 16 0.72 1.90 6.67
C GLU A 16 -0.07 0.77 6.00
N MET A 17 -0.91 1.08 5.02
CA MET A 17 -1.67 0.10 4.25
C MET A 17 -0.76 -0.98 3.63
N MET A 18 0.35 -0.60 3.00
CA MET A 18 1.29 -1.56 2.41
C MET A 18 1.88 -2.51 3.45
N ARG A 19 2.20 -2.01 4.66
CA ARG A 19 2.72 -2.83 5.76
C ARG A 19 1.64 -3.75 6.32
N THR A 20 0.46 -3.21 6.63
CA THR A 20 -0.68 -3.97 7.17
C THR A 20 -1.05 -5.14 6.28
N VAL A 21 -0.96 -4.97 4.95
CA VAL A 21 -1.29 -6.04 3.99
C VAL A 21 -0.10 -6.88 3.52
N GLY A 22 1.10 -6.68 4.07
CA GLY A 22 2.30 -7.44 3.69
C GLY A 22 2.70 -7.27 2.22
N ALA A 23 2.50 -6.08 1.65
CA ALA A 23 2.86 -5.76 0.26
C ALA A 23 4.30 -5.22 0.13
N THR A 24 4.97 -4.91 1.24
CA THR A 24 6.30 -4.28 1.24
C THR A 24 7.39 -5.19 0.68
N GLU A 25 7.34 -6.48 0.98
CA GLU A 25 8.37 -7.47 0.60
C GLU A 25 8.26 -7.88 -0.87
N GLY A 26 7.13 -7.59 -1.50
CA GLY A 26 6.83 -7.95 -2.89
C GLY A 26 6.84 -6.77 -3.85
N MET A 27 7.34 -5.62 -3.39
CA MET A 27 7.54 -4.47 -4.26
C MET A 27 8.44 -4.82 -5.46
N PRO A 28 8.22 -4.15 -6.61
CA PRO A 28 9.02 -4.33 -7.80
C PRO A 28 10.49 -3.95 -7.58
N GLU A 29 11.37 -4.52 -8.42
CA GLU A 29 12.80 -4.17 -8.42
C GLU A 29 13.05 -2.76 -8.97
N SER A 30 14.25 -2.22 -8.70
CA SER A 30 14.62 -0.81 -8.84
C SER A 30 14.16 -0.13 -10.14
N LEU A 31 14.28 -0.81 -11.29
CA LEU A 31 13.88 -0.26 -12.60
C LEU A 31 12.38 0.00 -12.75
N SER A 32 11.53 -0.69 -11.97
CA SER A 32 10.06 -0.57 -12.03
C SER A 32 9.44 -0.05 -10.74
N LEU A 33 10.23 0.07 -9.67
CA LEU A 33 9.80 0.52 -8.35
C LEU A 33 9.21 1.92 -8.40
N GLU A 34 9.93 2.86 -9.01
CA GLU A 34 9.55 4.28 -9.05
C GLU A 34 8.22 4.51 -9.78
N ALA A 35 8.06 3.88 -10.96
CA ALA A 35 6.81 3.95 -11.72
C ALA A 35 5.63 3.33 -10.96
N SER A 36 5.88 2.21 -10.27
CA SER A 36 4.85 1.50 -9.50
C SER A 36 4.43 2.27 -8.25
N LEU A 37 5.38 2.89 -7.54
CA LEU A 37 5.10 3.76 -6.39
C LEU A 37 4.37 5.03 -6.82
N ARG A 38 4.75 5.65 -7.94
CA ARG A 38 4.03 6.81 -8.50
C ARG A 38 2.58 6.47 -8.83
N ARG A 39 2.34 5.30 -9.44
CA ARG A 39 0.99 4.81 -9.71
C ARG A 39 0.20 4.62 -8.41
N ALA A 40 0.78 3.94 -7.42
CA ALA A 40 0.13 3.72 -6.13
C ALA A 40 -0.19 5.04 -5.42
N ALA A 41 0.73 6.00 -5.43
CA ALA A 41 0.55 7.33 -4.85
C ALA A 41 -0.55 8.12 -5.58
N GLY A 42 -0.58 8.12 -6.91
CA GLY A 42 -1.63 8.76 -7.70
C GLY A 42 -3.03 8.21 -7.39
N ASN A 43 -3.15 6.87 -7.35
CA ASN A 43 -4.38 6.20 -6.92
C ASN A 43 -4.79 6.61 -5.50
N CYS A 44 -3.86 6.61 -4.55
CA CYS A 44 -4.14 6.96 -3.16
C CYS A 44 -4.55 8.44 -3.00
N LEU A 45 -3.87 9.36 -3.70
CA LEU A 45 -4.20 10.79 -3.71
C LEU A 45 -5.61 11.05 -4.26
N SER A 46 -6.06 10.26 -5.24
CA SER A 46 -7.41 10.34 -5.82
C SER A 46 -8.51 9.72 -4.94
N CYS A 47 -8.15 8.94 -3.90
CA CYS A 47 -9.11 8.28 -3.03
C CYS A 47 -9.99 9.29 -2.28
N THR A 48 -11.30 9.05 -2.23
CA THR A 48 -12.26 9.93 -1.55
C THR A 48 -12.51 9.56 -0.08
N ARG A 49 -11.87 8.48 0.42
CA ARG A 49 -12.16 7.90 1.76
C ARG A 49 -10.94 7.85 2.70
N PRO A 50 -10.25 8.98 3.00
CA PRO A 50 -9.09 9.00 3.93
C PRO A 50 -9.44 8.55 5.35
N GLN A 51 -10.57 9.02 5.89
CA GLN A 51 -10.94 8.77 7.28
C GLN A 51 -11.21 7.28 7.50
N GLU A 52 -11.93 6.66 6.58
CA GLU A 52 -12.20 5.22 6.62
C GLU A 52 -10.92 4.40 6.43
N CYS A 53 -9.97 4.89 5.64
CA CYS A 53 -8.65 4.28 5.53
C CYS A 53 -7.93 4.29 6.87
N SER A 54 -7.94 5.42 7.60
CA SER A 54 -7.33 5.48 8.94
C SER A 54 -8.00 4.52 9.90
N GLN A 55 -9.34 4.53 9.98
CA GLN A 55 -10.08 3.64 10.87
C GLN A 55 -9.81 2.17 10.55
N TRP A 56 -9.84 1.80 9.27
CA TRP A 56 -9.55 0.42 8.86
C TRP A 56 -8.12 -0.01 9.23
N LEU A 57 -7.14 0.90 9.14
CA LEU A 57 -5.77 0.61 9.55
C LEU A 57 -5.64 0.40 11.06
N GLU A 58 -6.36 1.20 11.85
CA GLU A 58 -6.42 1.04 13.32
C GLU A 58 -7.05 -0.30 13.70
N ASP A 59 -8.18 -0.66 13.07
CA ASP A 59 -8.89 -1.92 13.31
C ASP A 59 -8.09 -3.16 12.88
N ASN A 60 -7.13 -3.00 11.97
CA ASN A 60 -6.30 -4.08 11.42
C ASN A 60 -4.82 -3.89 11.79
N ALA A 61 -4.52 -3.34 12.97
CA ALA A 61 -3.15 -3.10 13.43
C ALA A 61 -2.30 -4.39 13.51
N GLU A 62 -2.94 -5.56 13.70
CA GLU A 62 -2.28 -6.87 13.71
C GLU A 62 -1.96 -7.42 12.31
N GLY A 63 -2.42 -6.73 11.26
CA GLY A 63 -2.27 -7.15 9.86
C GLY A 63 -3.59 -7.62 9.25
N ALA A 64 -3.63 -7.62 7.92
CA ALA A 64 -4.78 -8.11 7.16
C ALA A 64 -4.32 -8.72 5.84
N GLU A 65 -4.98 -9.78 5.38
CA GLU A 65 -4.62 -10.39 4.11
C GLU A 65 -4.95 -9.51 2.89
N ARG A 66 -5.97 -8.67 2.98
CA ARG A 66 -6.42 -7.86 1.85
C ARG A 66 -6.77 -6.47 2.31
N ALA A 67 -6.42 -5.48 1.48
CA ALA A 67 -6.91 -4.13 1.63
C ALA A 67 -8.45 -4.10 1.52
N PRO A 68 -9.11 -3.08 2.09
CA PRO A 68 -10.56 -2.96 1.99
C PRO A 68 -10.98 -2.73 0.54
N GLY A 69 -12.20 -3.17 0.17
CA GLY A 69 -12.67 -3.15 -1.22
C GLY A 69 -12.79 -1.75 -1.85
N TYR A 70 -12.76 -0.68 -1.05
CA TYR A 70 -12.74 0.69 -1.54
C TYR A 70 -11.33 1.22 -1.85
N CYS A 71 -10.27 0.51 -1.43
CA CYS A 71 -8.90 0.94 -1.64
C CYS A 71 -8.57 0.85 -3.14
N PRO A 72 -8.22 1.97 -3.81
CA PRO A 72 -7.89 1.94 -5.24
C PRO A 72 -6.58 1.20 -5.55
N ASN A 73 -5.82 0.84 -4.51
CA ASN A 73 -4.60 0.04 -4.62
C ASN A 73 -4.79 -1.41 -4.17
N ALA A 74 -6.02 -1.86 -3.88
CA ALA A 74 -6.27 -3.20 -3.33
C ALA A 74 -5.65 -4.31 -4.19
N ASP A 75 -5.91 -4.30 -5.49
CA ASP A 75 -5.37 -5.29 -6.42
C ASP A 75 -3.85 -5.18 -6.56
N LEU A 76 -3.33 -3.94 -6.64
CA LEU A 76 -1.89 -3.69 -6.76
C LEU A 76 -1.12 -4.23 -5.54
N PHE A 77 -1.63 -4.01 -4.34
CA PHE A 77 -1.00 -4.50 -3.11
C PHE A 77 -1.19 -6.01 -2.95
N ALA A 78 -2.32 -6.57 -3.37
CA ALA A 78 -2.50 -8.01 -3.43
C ALA A 78 -1.48 -8.66 -4.38
N ASP A 79 -1.17 -8.02 -5.52
CA ASP A 79 -0.16 -8.49 -6.47
C ASP A 79 1.23 -8.49 -5.86
N TRP A 80 1.61 -7.41 -5.16
CA TRP A 80 2.89 -7.32 -4.47
C TRP A 80 2.98 -8.38 -3.38
N ARG A 81 1.99 -8.48 -2.49
CA ARG A 81 1.93 -9.55 -1.49
C ARG A 81 2.13 -10.95 -2.10
N ARG A 82 1.48 -11.25 -3.23
CA ARG A 82 1.66 -12.54 -3.92
C ARG A 82 3.09 -12.74 -4.45
N ARG A 83 3.78 -11.69 -4.87
CA ARG A 83 5.21 -11.76 -5.25
C ARG A 83 6.11 -12.01 -4.05
N ALA A 84 5.80 -11.39 -2.90
CA ALA A 84 6.51 -11.64 -1.65
C ALA A 84 6.46 -13.13 -1.28
N SER A 85 5.27 -13.74 -1.29
CA SER A 85 5.09 -15.17 -0.98
C SER A 85 5.77 -16.12 -1.96
N ARG A 86 6.15 -15.65 -3.17
CA ARG A 86 6.83 -16.45 -4.21
C ARG A 86 8.35 -16.34 -4.16
N ARG A 87 8.92 -15.35 -3.45
CA ARG A 87 10.36 -15.29 -3.17
C ARG A 87 10.68 -16.34 -2.11
N VAL A 88 10.88 -17.58 -2.54
CA VAL A 88 11.56 -18.59 -1.71
C VAL A 88 12.98 -18.07 -1.46
N PRO A 89 13.48 -18.03 -0.22
CA PRO A 89 14.89 -17.73 0.00
C PRO A 89 15.70 -18.85 -0.67
N PHE A 90 16.61 -18.46 -1.57
CA PHE A 90 17.67 -19.34 -2.06
C PHE A 90 18.51 -19.71 -0.84
N GLN A 91 18.25 -20.87 -0.24
CA GLN A 91 19.09 -21.43 0.81
C GLN A 91 20.40 -21.91 0.17
N ILE A 92 21.53 -21.32 0.59
CA ILE A 92 22.88 -21.82 0.35
C ILE A 92 23.24 -22.76 1.50
#